data_AF-A0A5E3XCJ6-F1
#
_entry.id   AF-A0A5E3XCJ6-F1
#
_cell.length_a   1.000
_cell.length_b   1.000
_cell.length_c   1.000
_cell.angle_alpha   90.00
_cell.angle_beta   90.00
_cell.angle_gamma   90.00
#
_symmetry.space_group_name_H-M   'P 1'
#
loop_
_entity.id
_entity.type
_entity.pdbx_description
1 polymer ?
#
loop_
_entity_poly.entity_id
_entity_poly.type
_entity_poly.pdbx_seq_one_letter_code
_entity_poly.pdbx_strand_id
1 'polypeptide(L)'
;MEAPNFAPSDTLNVVTRLPGSSSTLFPHHTLPENSPTFGTGDGCALPIHWRNEHPGMWPWLRPAYCLMFKFLCLIAVGGPDLKQKWRAVNLEDGREFQEEKNRITTMVLTTNIVASLLLASTAALISTEPPRADIIDYNSRGPYLCLLCSFGIILGSIIVGCAVLFVLSTANAQWTRDTIMKTRVRIWIMLLLLAYPFLSIGVGTTVNFIGLLAAAWLSEDRTVNLGGAALLAVPVSLMVFFALITRGRAESTSGSDTDAEANAPTTLAPPPLQTDPNRQAPVVIANTLPPTVTRSFTV
;
A
#
# COMPACT_ATOMS: atom_id res chain seq x y z
N MET A 1 -38.96 10.40 -33.52
CA MET A 1 -38.32 9.85 -32.31
C MET A 1 -37.83 11.03 -31.50
N GLU A 2 -38.68 11.52 -30.60
CA GLU A 2 -38.37 12.63 -29.70
C GLU A 2 -37.54 12.13 -28.53
N ALA A 3 -36.42 12.81 -28.26
CA ALA A 3 -35.59 12.56 -27.10
C ALA A 3 -36.28 13.13 -25.85
N PRO A 4 -36.31 12.42 -24.71
CA PRO A 4 -36.90 12.94 -23.50
C PRO A 4 -35.99 14.02 -22.88
N ASN A 5 -36.59 15.18 -22.64
CA ASN A 5 -36.02 16.29 -21.87
C ASN A 5 -35.86 15.86 -20.40
N PHE A 6 -34.62 15.66 -19.96
CA PHE A 6 -34.30 15.40 -18.56
C PHE A 6 -34.24 16.73 -17.79
N ALA A 7 -35.19 16.94 -16.90
CA ALA A 7 -35.19 18.06 -15.96
C ALA A 7 -34.04 17.90 -14.94
N PRO A 8 -33.41 19.01 -14.50
CA PRO A 8 -32.38 18.96 -13.47
C PRO A 8 -33.00 18.51 -12.15
N SER A 9 -32.58 17.34 -11.68
CA SER A 9 -33.00 16.82 -10.38
C SER A 9 -32.33 17.63 -9.27
N ASP A 10 -33.14 18.20 -8.40
CA ASP A 10 -32.71 18.92 -7.20
C ASP A 10 -31.70 18.09 -6.41
N THR A 11 -30.47 18.58 -6.35
CA THR A 11 -29.41 18.07 -5.47
C THR A 11 -29.83 18.26 -4.02
N LEU A 12 -30.39 17.19 -3.47
CA LEU A 12 -30.70 17.03 -2.06
C LEU A 12 -29.40 17.10 -1.25
N ASN A 13 -29.10 18.29 -0.72
CA ASN A 13 -28.06 18.50 0.28
C ASN A 13 -28.48 17.79 1.58
N VAL A 14 -28.25 16.48 1.65
CA VAL A 14 -28.32 15.71 2.89
C VAL A 14 -27.10 16.08 3.73
N VAL A 15 -27.21 17.20 4.43
CA VAL A 15 -26.36 17.51 5.58
C VAL A 15 -26.71 16.51 6.67
N THR A 16 -25.99 15.40 6.72
CA THR A 16 -26.06 14.45 7.83
C THR A 16 -25.41 15.12 9.04
N ARG A 17 -26.18 15.93 9.78
CA ARG A 17 -25.82 16.33 11.14
C ARG A 17 -25.77 15.07 11.99
N LEU A 18 -24.56 14.62 12.31
CA LEU A 18 -24.33 13.57 13.29
C LEU A 18 -24.97 14.01 14.62
N PRO A 19 -25.87 13.20 15.21
CA PRO A 19 -26.43 13.49 16.52
C PRO A 19 -25.32 13.52 17.55
N GLY A 20 -25.38 14.52 18.43
CA GLY A 20 -24.42 14.75 19.50
C GLY A 20 -24.09 13.47 20.25
N SER A 21 -22.79 13.16 20.31
CA SER A 21 -22.23 12.12 21.16
C SER A 21 -22.48 12.54 22.61
N SER A 22 -23.57 12.04 23.18
CA SER A 22 -23.76 11.98 24.62
C SER A 22 -22.64 11.10 25.17
N SER A 23 -21.72 11.71 25.90
CA SER A 23 -20.66 11.07 26.67
C SER A 23 -21.28 10.08 27.66
N THR A 24 -21.48 8.83 27.22
CA THR A 24 -21.74 7.73 28.12
C THR A 24 -20.43 7.41 28.83
N LEU A 25 -20.41 7.85 30.08
CA LEU A 25 -19.50 7.52 31.15
C LEU A 25 -19.19 6.00 31.14
N PHE A 26 -18.10 5.60 30.47
CA PHE A 26 -17.61 4.23 30.57
C PHE A 26 -17.03 4.03 31.98
N PRO A 27 -17.43 2.96 32.70
CA PRO A 27 -16.84 2.63 33.97
C PRO A 27 -15.35 2.33 33.77
N HIS A 28 -14.53 3.00 34.58
CA HIS A 28 -13.09 2.82 34.68
C HIS A 28 -12.79 1.37 35.07
N HIS A 29 -12.59 0.50 34.07
CA HIS A 29 -12.06 -0.84 34.31
C HIS A 29 -10.57 -0.69 34.57
N THR A 30 -10.20 -0.61 35.85
CA THR A 30 -8.81 -0.66 36.32
C THR A 30 -8.25 -2.03 35.98
N LEU A 31 -7.62 -2.15 34.80
CA LEU A 31 -6.80 -3.30 34.47
C LEU A 31 -5.60 -3.32 35.43
N PRO A 32 -5.19 -4.50 35.93
CA PRO A 32 -4.05 -4.63 36.82
C PRO A 32 -2.80 -4.06 36.14
N GLU A 33 -2.19 -3.11 36.83
CA GLU A 33 -0.99 -2.35 36.50
C GLU A 33 0.27 -3.24 36.55
N ASN A 34 0.28 -4.32 35.78
CA ASN A 34 1.47 -5.14 35.54
C ASN A 34 1.94 -4.93 34.09
N SER A 35 1.97 -3.67 33.66
CA SER A 35 2.68 -3.31 32.44
C SER A 35 4.17 -3.40 32.75
N PRO A 36 4.95 -4.22 32.03
CA PRO A 36 6.40 -4.25 32.20
C PRO A 36 6.91 -2.82 32.03
N THR A 37 7.57 -2.32 33.07
CA THR A 37 8.22 -1.02 33.10
C THR A 37 9.11 -0.89 31.87
N PHE A 38 8.64 -0.10 30.91
CA PHE A 38 9.39 0.30 29.72
C PHE A 38 10.63 1.07 30.22
N GLY A 39 11.77 0.38 30.26
CA GLY A 39 13.05 0.96 30.64
C GLY A 39 13.36 2.18 29.78
N THR A 40 13.74 3.27 30.44
CA THR A 40 14.04 4.61 29.93
C THR A 40 15.32 4.72 29.08
N GLY A 41 15.73 3.66 28.38
CA GLY A 41 17.04 3.59 27.73
C GLY A 41 17.10 3.91 26.23
N ASP A 42 16.08 3.56 25.45
CA ASP A 42 16.11 3.73 23.98
C ASP A 42 14.68 3.85 23.43
N GLY A 43 14.13 5.06 23.43
CA GLY A 43 12.79 5.35 22.86
C GLY A 43 12.64 5.03 21.36
N CYS A 44 13.72 4.56 20.71
CA CYS A 44 13.76 4.13 19.31
C CYS A 44 13.76 2.60 19.14
N ALA A 45 13.76 1.80 20.20
CA ALA A 45 13.79 0.34 20.07
C ALA A 45 12.46 -0.21 19.53
N LEU A 46 12.53 -0.95 18.41
CA LEU A 46 11.37 -1.60 17.79
C LEU A 46 10.79 -2.68 18.74
N PRO A 47 9.47 -2.69 19.02
CA PRO A 47 8.85 -3.67 19.89
C PRO A 47 9.12 -5.11 19.43
N ILE A 48 9.24 -6.05 20.37
CA ILE A 48 9.57 -7.46 20.08
C ILE A 48 8.57 -8.09 19.10
N HIS A 49 7.30 -7.70 19.15
CA HIS A 49 6.26 -8.23 18.27
C HIS A 49 6.30 -7.70 16.83
N TRP A 50 7.10 -6.66 16.56
CA TRP A 50 7.38 -6.16 15.20
C TRP A 50 8.63 -6.78 14.58
N ARG A 51 9.50 -7.36 15.41
CA ARG A 51 10.67 -8.08 14.92
C ARG A 51 10.17 -9.32 14.18
N ASN A 52 10.65 -9.53 12.95
CA ASN A 52 10.31 -10.69 12.14
C ASN A 52 11.02 -11.98 12.64
N GLU A 53 11.12 -12.13 13.95
CA GLU A 53 11.77 -13.24 14.63
C GLU A 53 10.69 -14.17 15.19
N HIS A 54 10.70 -15.39 14.68
CA HIS A 54 9.72 -16.45 14.99
C HIS A 54 10.49 -17.63 15.59
N PRO A 55 10.90 -17.55 16.87
CA PRO A 55 11.76 -18.55 17.48
C PRO A 55 11.11 -19.94 17.59
N GLY A 56 9.77 -20.02 17.51
CA GLY A 56 9.02 -21.29 17.54
C GLY A 56 8.63 -21.86 16.17
N MET A 57 9.04 -21.26 15.06
CA MET A 57 8.65 -21.74 13.72
C MET A 57 9.63 -22.80 13.21
N TRP A 58 9.12 -23.76 12.43
CA TRP A 58 9.91 -24.84 11.86
C TRP A 58 11.07 -24.26 11.01
N PRO A 59 12.32 -24.76 11.14
CA PRO A 59 13.50 -24.15 10.52
C PRO A 59 13.40 -23.95 9.00
N TRP A 60 12.75 -24.87 8.29
CA TRP A 60 12.61 -24.80 6.83
C TRP A 60 11.48 -23.87 6.34
N LEU A 61 10.48 -23.58 7.18
CA LEU A 61 9.40 -22.61 6.87
C LEU A 61 9.84 -21.16 7.09
N ARG A 62 10.83 -20.96 7.96
CA ARG A 62 11.37 -19.64 8.32
C ARG A 62 11.77 -18.76 7.11
N PRO A 63 12.53 -19.23 6.10
CA PRO A 63 12.89 -18.39 4.96
C PRO A 63 11.68 -17.98 4.14
N ALA A 64 10.74 -18.89 3.89
CA ALA A 64 9.53 -18.61 3.11
C ALA A 64 8.65 -17.56 3.81
N TYR A 65 8.45 -17.71 5.12
CA TYR A 65 7.67 -16.75 5.90
C TYR A 65 8.34 -15.37 5.98
N CYS A 66 9.66 -15.35 6.14
CA CYS A 66 10.44 -14.11 6.13
C CYS A 66 10.34 -13.39 4.77
N LEU A 67 10.46 -14.14 3.67
CA LEU A 67 10.34 -13.61 2.32
C LEU A 67 8.92 -13.11 2.04
N MET A 68 7.90 -13.87 2.43
CA MET A 68 6.50 -13.46 2.32
C MET A 68 6.25 -12.15 3.09
N PHE A 69 6.70 -12.06 4.34
CA PHE A 69 6.55 -10.82 5.12
C PHE A 69 7.24 -9.63 4.46
N LYS A 70 8.49 -9.80 4.01
CA LYS A 70 9.23 -8.75 3.30
C LYS A 70 8.52 -8.33 2.02
N PHE A 71 7.97 -9.27 1.28
CA PHE A 71 7.20 -9.02 0.07
C PHE A 71 5.91 -8.25 0.37
N LEU A 72 5.15 -8.65 1.40
CA LEU A 72 3.97 -7.91 1.84
C LEU A 72 4.34 -6.49 2.30
N CYS A 73 5.42 -6.32 3.06
CA CYS A 73 5.90 -5.01 3.49
C CYS A 73 6.31 -4.14 2.28
N LEU A 74 7.01 -4.74 1.31
CA LEU A 74 7.45 -4.04 0.11
C LEU A 74 6.25 -3.53 -0.70
N ILE A 75 5.21 -4.35 -0.87
CA ILE A 75 4.00 -3.93 -1.61
C ILE A 75 3.20 -2.90 -0.81
N ALA A 76 2.95 -3.18 0.47
CA ALA A 76 2.08 -2.38 1.31
C ALA A 76 2.68 -1.02 1.70
N VAL A 77 4.00 -0.98 1.94
CA VAL A 77 4.71 0.18 2.50
C VAL A 77 5.74 0.74 1.52
N GLY A 78 6.13 0.02 0.47
CA GLY A 78 7.18 0.45 -0.45
C GLY A 78 8.60 0.26 0.10
N GLY A 79 8.77 -0.48 1.20
CA GLY A 79 10.06 -0.73 1.84
C GLY A 79 10.14 -2.11 2.49
N PRO A 80 11.36 -2.70 2.60
CA PRO A 80 11.53 -4.05 3.15
C PRO A 80 11.36 -4.11 4.68
N ASP A 81 11.44 -2.97 5.37
CA ASP A 81 11.43 -2.90 6.83
C ASP A 81 10.34 -1.96 7.37
N LEU A 82 9.71 -2.39 8.46
CA LEU A 82 8.74 -1.61 9.21
C LEU A 82 9.38 -0.58 10.17
N LYS A 83 10.72 -0.56 10.28
CA LYS A 83 11.44 0.36 11.17
C LYS A 83 11.18 1.83 10.82
N GLN A 84 11.15 2.13 9.51
CA GLN A 84 10.84 3.49 9.03
C GLN A 84 9.42 3.90 9.42
N LYS A 85 8.46 3.00 9.23
CA LYS A 85 7.06 3.23 9.58
C LYS A 85 6.85 3.37 11.10
N TRP A 86 7.59 2.59 11.89
CA TRP A 86 7.58 2.74 13.36
C TRP A 86 8.08 4.12 13.78
N ARG A 87 9.15 4.62 13.14
CA ARG A 87 9.66 5.96 13.39
C ARG A 87 8.61 7.02 13.02
N ALA A 88 8.02 6.94 11.83
CA ALA A 88 7.00 7.89 11.37
C ALA A 88 5.73 7.90 12.25
N VAL A 89 5.32 6.74 12.77
CA VAL A 89 4.18 6.63 13.71
C VAL A 89 4.55 7.12 15.12
N ASN A 90 5.85 7.11 15.46
CA ASN A 90 6.31 7.52 16.78
C ASN A 90 6.72 8.98 16.92
N LEU A 91 7.04 9.67 15.82
CA LEU A 91 7.24 11.11 15.87
C LEU A 91 5.92 11.81 16.23
N GLU A 92 6.00 12.73 17.20
CA GLU A 92 4.85 13.55 17.62
C GLU A 92 4.35 14.47 16.51
N ASP A 93 5.19 14.78 15.52
CA ASP A 93 4.92 15.79 14.49
C ASP A 93 3.71 15.43 13.60
N GLY A 94 3.31 14.16 13.48
CA GLY A 94 2.11 13.73 12.72
C GLY A 94 2.15 14.00 11.21
N ARG A 95 3.04 14.88 10.74
CA ARG A 95 3.27 15.25 9.34
C ARG A 95 3.80 14.08 8.53
N GLU A 96 4.83 13.39 9.04
CA GLU A 96 5.38 12.19 8.38
C GLU A 96 4.32 11.10 8.21
N PHE A 97 3.46 10.90 9.22
CA PHE A 97 2.34 9.96 9.13
C PHE A 97 1.34 10.36 8.05
N GLN A 98 1.00 11.65 7.94
CA GLN A 98 0.10 12.14 6.89
C GLN A 98 0.71 12.00 5.49
N GLU A 99 2.01 12.26 5.34
CA GLU A 99 2.71 12.08 4.06
C GLU A 99 2.71 10.60 3.63
N GLU A 100 3.03 9.68 4.54
CA GLU A 100 2.94 8.24 4.26
C GLU A 100 1.52 7.82 3.92
N LYS A 101 0.52 8.28 4.69
CA LYS A 101 -0.88 7.97 4.47
C LYS A 101 -1.36 8.48 3.11
N ASN A 102 -0.98 9.70 2.74
CA ASN A 102 -1.31 10.29 1.45
C ASN A 102 -0.68 9.46 0.32
N ARG A 103 0.60 9.10 0.43
CA ARG A 103 1.28 8.24 -0.55
C ARG A 103 0.55 6.91 -0.75
N ILE A 104 0.20 6.21 0.33
CA ILE A 104 -0.53 4.94 0.25
C ILE A 104 -1.92 5.14 -0.35
N THR A 105 -2.62 6.19 0.05
CA THR A 105 -3.96 6.54 -0.47
C THR A 105 -3.90 6.80 -1.97
N THR A 106 -2.91 7.56 -2.45
CA THR A 106 -2.69 7.81 -3.87
C THR A 106 -2.42 6.49 -4.61
N MET A 107 -1.54 5.63 -4.10
CA MET A 107 -1.26 4.34 -4.74
C MET A 107 -2.53 3.49 -4.87
N VAL A 108 -3.30 3.29 -3.79
CA VAL A 108 -4.54 2.51 -3.81
C VAL A 108 -5.58 3.14 -4.76
N LEU A 109 -5.70 4.47 -4.77
CA LEU A 109 -6.60 5.17 -5.68
C LEU A 109 -6.22 4.92 -7.15
N THR A 110 -4.94 5.06 -7.50
CA THR A 110 -4.47 4.80 -8.86
C THR A 110 -4.69 3.34 -9.26
N THR A 111 -4.45 2.38 -8.37
CA THR A 111 -4.72 0.96 -8.61
C THR A 111 -6.20 0.68 -8.84
N ASN A 112 -7.10 1.30 -8.06
CA ASN A 112 -8.54 1.16 -8.27
C ASN A 112 -9.01 1.71 -9.62
N ILE A 113 -8.44 2.83 -10.08
CA ILE A 113 -8.73 3.39 -11.41
C ILE A 113 -8.31 2.40 -12.49
N VAL A 114 -7.09 1.87 -12.42
CA VAL A 114 -6.58 0.88 -13.39
C VAL A 114 -7.43 -0.40 -13.35
N ALA A 115 -7.78 -0.90 -12.16
CA ALA A 115 -8.64 -2.06 -12.01
C ALA A 115 -10.02 -1.85 -12.64
N SER A 116 -10.61 -0.67 -12.47
CA SER A 116 -11.92 -0.33 -13.05
C SER A 116 -11.89 -0.28 -14.57
N LEU A 117 -10.80 0.25 -15.15
CA LEU A 117 -10.59 0.25 -16.60
C LEU A 117 -10.45 -1.18 -17.13
N LEU A 118 -9.61 -2.01 -16.48
CA LEU A 118 -9.45 -3.42 -16.85
C LEU A 118 -10.77 -4.20 -16.72
N LEU A 119 -11.55 -3.92 -15.68
CA LEU A 119 -12.86 -4.53 -15.46
C LEU A 119 -13.82 -4.16 -16.60
N ALA A 120 -13.90 -2.88 -16.98
CA ALA A 120 -14.76 -2.42 -18.06
C ALA A 120 -14.36 -3.04 -19.41
N SER A 121 -13.06 -3.10 -19.72
CA SER A 121 -12.58 -3.78 -20.94
C SER A 121 -12.92 -5.27 -20.93
N THR A 122 -12.74 -5.95 -19.80
CA THR A 122 -13.07 -7.38 -19.67
C THR A 122 -14.58 -7.62 -19.77
N ALA A 123 -15.39 -6.73 -19.19
CA ALA A 123 -16.84 -6.78 -19.33
C ALA A 123 -17.29 -6.62 -20.79
N ALA A 124 -16.66 -5.69 -21.53
CA ALA A 124 -16.92 -5.51 -22.96
C ALA A 124 -16.59 -6.79 -23.75
N LEU A 125 -15.45 -7.42 -23.48
CA LEU A 125 -15.08 -8.69 -24.11
C LEU A 125 -16.07 -9.82 -23.80
N ILE A 126 -16.54 -9.93 -22.56
CA ILE A 126 -17.50 -10.99 -22.16
C ILE A 126 -18.89 -10.76 -22.75
N SER A 127 -19.30 -9.50 -22.97
CA SER A 127 -20.64 -9.14 -23.43
C SER A 127 -20.79 -8.96 -24.94
N THR A 128 -19.67 -8.91 -25.68
CA THR A 128 -19.69 -8.74 -27.13
C THR A 128 -19.42 -10.05 -27.85
N GLU A 129 -20.22 -10.34 -28.86
CA GLU A 129 -19.93 -11.45 -29.78
C GLU A 129 -18.66 -11.13 -30.59
N PRO A 130 -17.75 -12.10 -30.77
CA PRO A 130 -16.54 -11.88 -31.55
C PRO A 130 -16.94 -11.47 -32.98
N PRO A 131 -16.42 -10.34 -33.50
CA PRO A 131 -16.80 -9.87 -34.84
C PRO A 131 -16.40 -10.86 -35.94
N ARG A 132 -15.40 -11.72 -35.67
CA ARG A 132 -15.02 -12.87 -36.50
C ARG A 132 -14.57 -14.02 -35.61
N ALA A 133 -15.45 -15.01 -35.44
CA ALA A 133 -15.13 -16.23 -34.69
C ALA A 133 -13.93 -16.99 -35.30
N ASP A 134 -13.72 -16.87 -36.61
CA ASP A 134 -12.65 -17.56 -37.33
C ASP A 134 -11.24 -17.09 -36.94
N ILE A 135 -11.10 -15.84 -36.48
CA ILE A 135 -9.78 -15.25 -36.15
C ILE A 135 -9.47 -15.40 -34.66
N ILE A 136 -10.40 -15.04 -33.78
CA ILE A 136 -10.23 -15.17 -32.32
C ILE A 136 -11.56 -15.56 -31.71
N ASP A 137 -11.75 -16.85 -31.44
CA ASP A 137 -12.89 -17.33 -30.67
C ASP A 137 -12.60 -17.28 -29.17
N TYR A 138 -12.80 -16.11 -28.56
CA TYR A 138 -12.76 -15.96 -27.11
C TYR A 138 -14.04 -16.44 -26.41
N ASN A 139 -15.06 -16.89 -27.17
CA ASN A 139 -16.32 -17.40 -26.63
C ASN A 139 -16.28 -18.93 -26.38
N SER A 140 -15.19 -19.57 -26.81
CA SER A 140 -14.85 -20.94 -26.42
C SER A 140 -14.82 -21.08 -24.88
N ARG A 141 -15.29 -22.25 -24.39
CA ARG A 141 -15.52 -22.50 -22.95
C ARG A 141 -14.31 -22.19 -22.06
N GLY A 142 -13.10 -22.52 -22.53
CA GLY A 142 -11.86 -22.32 -21.77
C GLY A 142 -11.52 -20.84 -21.57
N PRO A 143 -11.26 -20.07 -22.66
CA PRO A 143 -11.02 -18.63 -22.59
C PRO A 143 -12.13 -17.88 -21.86
N TYR A 144 -13.40 -18.21 -22.12
CA TYR A 144 -14.54 -17.56 -21.48
C TYR A 144 -14.54 -17.71 -19.95
N LEU A 145 -14.30 -18.93 -19.43
CA LEU A 145 -14.21 -19.16 -17.98
C LEU A 145 -13.03 -18.40 -17.35
N CYS A 146 -11.92 -18.30 -18.08
CA CYS A 146 -10.74 -17.56 -17.66
C CYS A 146 -11.03 -16.05 -17.54
N LEU A 147 -11.72 -15.48 -18.55
CA LEU A 147 -12.17 -14.08 -18.53
C LEU A 147 -13.14 -13.81 -17.38
N LEU A 148 -14.08 -14.71 -17.12
CA LEU A 148 -15.04 -14.57 -16.02
C LEU A 148 -14.35 -14.65 -14.64
N CYS A 149 -13.37 -15.55 -14.49
CA CYS A 149 -12.58 -15.67 -13.27
C CYS A 149 -11.76 -14.39 -13.03
N SER A 150 -11.08 -13.89 -14.06
CA SER A 150 -10.37 -12.61 -14.02
C SER A 150 -11.29 -11.44 -13.62
N PHE A 151 -12.47 -11.36 -14.25
CA PHE A 151 -13.48 -10.35 -13.95
C PHE A 151 -13.86 -10.36 -12.45
N GLY A 152 -14.12 -11.55 -11.89
CA GLY A 152 -14.42 -11.70 -10.46
C GLY A 152 -13.28 -11.29 -9.54
N ILE A 153 -12.03 -11.67 -9.88
CA ILE A 153 -10.83 -11.30 -9.11
C ILE A 153 -10.63 -9.78 -9.11
N ILE A 154 -10.71 -9.15 -10.29
CA ILE A 154 -10.57 -7.69 -10.44
C ILE A 154 -11.69 -6.97 -9.69
N LEU A 155 -12.95 -7.43 -9.80
CA LEU A 155 -14.06 -6.85 -9.06
C LEU A 155 -13.84 -6.94 -7.53
N GLY A 156 -13.39 -8.10 -7.03
CA GLY A 156 -13.02 -8.26 -5.63
C GLY A 156 -11.89 -7.31 -5.20
N SER A 157 -10.91 -7.07 -6.06
CA SER A 157 -9.83 -6.11 -5.81
C SER A 157 -10.34 -4.69 -5.60
N ILE A 158 -11.33 -4.25 -6.38
CA ILE A 158 -11.93 -2.91 -6.28
C ILE A 158 -12.71 -2.78 -4.97
N ILE A 159 -13.51 -3.78 -4.61
CA ILE A 159 -14.30 -3.77 -3.37
C ILE A 159 -13.36 -3.65 -2.15
N VAL A 160 -12.32 -4.48 -2.09
CA VAL A 160 -11.35 -4.43 -0.98
C VAL A 160 -10.54 -3.13 -1.02
N GLY A 161 -10.16 -2.64 -2.19
CA GLY A 161 -9.49 -1.35 -2.35
C GLY A 161 -10.32 -0.17 -1.82
N CYS A 162 -11.64 -0.16 -2.08
CA CYS A 162 -12.55 0.83 -1.51
C CYS A 162 -12.64 0.74 0.02
N ALA A 163 -12.72 -0.48 0.58
CA ALA A 163 -12.71 -0.68 2.03
C ALA A 163 -11.40 -0.20 2.67
N VAL A 164 -10.26 -0.45 2.02
CA VAL A 164 -8.94 0.06 2.43
C VAL A 164 -8.91 1.58 2.44
N LEU A 165 -9.41 2.25 1.38
CA LEU A 165 -9.47 3.71 1.32
C LEU A 165 -10.34 4.29 2.45
N PHE A 166 -11.44 3.63 2.79
CA PHE A 166 -12.29 4.02 3.91
C PHE A 166 -11.57 3.88 5.27
N VAL A 167 -10.82 2.80 5.47
CA VAL A 167 -10.00 2.63 6.69
C VAL A 167 -8.89 3.67 6.74
N LEU A 168 -8.22 3.98 5.63
CA LEU A 168 -7.16 4.99 5.56
C LEU A 168 -7.69 6.42 5.79
N SER A 169 -8.91 6.73 5.35
CA SER A 169 -9.51 8.05 5.59
C SER A 169 -9.81 8.26 7.07
N THR A 170 -10.21 7.21 7.79
CA THR A 170 -10.55 7.24 9.23
C THR A 170 -9.34 7.01 10.15
N ALA A 171 -8.22 6.51 9.63
CA ALA A 171 -7.03 6.23 10.41
C ALA A 171 -6.32 7.51 10.90
N ASN A 172 -6.25 7.63 12.23
CA ASN A 172 -5.40 8.59 12.94
C ASN A 172 -4.12 7.91 13.44
N ALA A 173 -3.05 8.68 13.67
CA ALA A 173 -1.76 8.13 14.14
C ALA A 173 -1.91 7.38 15.48
N GLN A 174 -2.61 7.99 16.44
CA GLN A 174 -2.92 7.39 17.74
C GLN A 174 -3.73 6.10 17.60
N TRP A 175 -4.83 6.15 16.82
CA TRP A 175 -5.67 4.98 16.58
C TRP A 175 -4.90 3.85 15.89
N THR A 176 -4.04 4.18 14.92
CA THR A 176 -3.19 3.22 14.21
C THR A 176 -2.25 2.55 15.20
N ARG A 177 -1.56 3.32 16.04
CA ARG A 177 -0.68 2.79 17.09
C ARG A 177 -1.46 1.88 18.06
N ASP A 178 -2.60 2.34 18.57
CA ASP A 178 -3.33 1.64 19.63
C ASP A 178 -4.14 0.44 19.14
N THR A 179 -4.55 0.42 17.88
CA THR A 179 -5.43 -0.64 17.34
C THR A 179 -4.68 -1.64 16.50
N ILE A 180 -3.82 -1.15 15.59
CA ILE A 180 -3.12 -1.99 14.61
C ILE A 180 -1.89 -2.64 15.26
N MET A 181 -1.22 -1.92 16.16
CA MET A 181 0.09 -2.35 16.67
C MET A 181 0.02 -3.18 17.95
N LYS A 182 -1.18 -3.52 18.44
CA LYS A 182 -1.30 -4.34 19.66
C LYS A 182 -0.90 -5.80 19.47
N THR A 183 -1.13 -6.39 18.28
CA THR A 183 -0.90 -7.83 18.06
C THR A 183 -0.27 -8.12 16.70
N ARG A 184 0.57 -9.17 16.63
CA ARG A 184 1.24 -9.60 15.39
C ARG A 184 0.25 -9.94 14.28
N VAL A 185 -0.83 -10.66 14.62
CA VAL A 185 -1.85 -11.10 13.66
C VAL A 185 -2.55 -9.92 13.00
N ARG A 186 -2.81 -8.83 13.74
CA ARG A 186 -3.43 -7.62 13.19
C ARG A 186 -2.52 -6.93 12.18
N ILE A 187 -1.22 -6.87 12.45
CA ILE A 187 -0.23 -6.32 11.52
C ILE A 187 -0.24 -7.12 10.22
N TRP A 188 -0.23 -8.45 10.30
CA TRP A 188 -0.33 -9.33 9.13
C TRP A 188 -1.61 -9.12 8.34
N ILE A 189 -2.76 -9.07 9.01
CA ILE A 189 -4.05 -8.82 8.35
C ILE A 189 -4.05 -7.47 7.66
N MET A 190 -3.55 -6.41 8.30
CA MET A 190 -3.51 -5.07 7.69
C MET A 190 -2.54 -5.01 6.51
N LEU A 191 -1.36 -5.63 6.60
CA LEU A 191 -0.42 -5.73 5.49
C LEU A 191 -1.04 -6.50 4.31
N LEU A 192 -1.74 -7.60 4.59
CA LEU A 192 -2.42 -8.40 3.58
C LEU A 192 -3.56 -7.61 2.94
N LEU A 193 -4.39 -6.93 3.75
CA LEU A 193 -5.50 -6.10 3.28
C LEU A 193 -4.99 -4.96 2.38
N LEU A 194 -3.85 -4.35 2.74
CA LEU A 194 -3.24 -3.27 1.97
C LEU A 194 -2.55 -3.77 0.69
N ALA A 195 -1.92 -4.95 0.73
CA ALA A 195 -1.28 -5.56 -0.43
C ALA A 195 -2.28 -6.26 -1.38
N TYR A 196 -3.45 -6.68 -0.88
CA TYR A 196 -4.46 -7.41 -1.62
C TYR A 196 -4.88 -6.76 -2.95
N PRO A 197 -5.25 -5.47 -3.03
CA PRO A 197 -5.65 -4.87 -4.30
C PRO A 197 -4.55 -4.96 -5.36
N PHE A 198 -3.28 -4.80 -4.96
CA PHE A 198 -2.12 -4.92 -5.87
C PHE A 198 -1.85 -6.36 -6.31
N LEU A 199 -1.98 -7.32 -5.39
CA LEU A 199 -1.82 -8.74 -5.74
C LEU A 199 -2.95 -9.24 -6.62
N SER A 200 -4.19 -8.89 -6.26
CA SER A 200 -5.39 -9.32 -6.94
C SER A 200 -5.46 -8.75 -8.35
N ILE A 201 -5.16 -7.45 -8.56
CA ILE A 201 -5.11 -6.87 -9.91
C ILE A 201 -4.04 -7.54 -10.77
N GLY A 202 -2.87 -7.87 -10.19
CA GLY A 202 -1.80 -8.58 -10.89
C GLY A 202 -2.23 -9.98 -11.32
N VAL A 203 -2.77 -10.76 -10.39
CA VAL A 203 -3.28 -12.12 -10.67
C VAL A 203 -4.42 -12.08 -11.68
N GLY A 204 -5.43 -11.24 -11.48
CA GLY A 204 -6.55 -11.08 -12.41
C GLY A 204 -6.07 -10.72 -13.81
N THR A 205 -5.15 -9.78 -13.93
CA THR A 205 -4.54 -9.40 -15.22
C THR A 205 -3.81 -10.59 -15.86
N THR A 206 -3.00 -11.36 -15.11
CA THR A 206 -2.31 -12.53 -15.67
C THR A 206 -3.28 -13.61 -16.14
N VAL A 207 -4.36 -13.87 -15.38
CA VAL A 207 -5.42 -14.81 -15.77
C VAL A 207 -6.10 -14.31 -17.05
N ASN A 208 -6.42 -13.02 -17.15
CA ASN A 208 -6.98 -12.39 -18.35
C ASN A 208 -6.10 -12.66 -19.58
N PHE A 209 -4.80 -12.39 -19.46
CA PHE A 209 -3.83 -12.63 -20.54
C PHE A 209 -3.73 -14.11 -20.93
N ILE A 210 -3.74 -15.03 -19.95
CA ILE A 210 -3.73 -16.47 -20.23
C ILE A 210 -5.00 -16.89 -20.98
N GLY A 211 -6.17 -16.34 -20.63
CA GLY A 211 -7.42 -16.59 -21.34
C GLY A 211 -7.37 -16.16 -22.80
N LEU A 212 -6.86 -14.94 -23.05
CA LEU A 212 -6.67 -14.42 -24.41
C LEU A 212 -5.61 -15.20 -25.20
N LEU A 213 -4.52 -15.61 -24.54
CA LEU A 213 -3.49 -16.43 -25.18
C LEU A 213 -4.00 -17.82 -25.55
N ALA A 214 -4.80 -18.44 -24.68
CA ALA A 214 -5.45 -19.71 -24.97
C ALA A 214 -6.38 -19.60 -26.19
N ALA A 215 -7.14 -18.50 -26.30
CA ALA A 215 -7.94 -18.23 -27.50
C ALA A 215 -7.07 -18.04 -28.75
N ALA A 216 -5.95 -17.31 -28.64
CA ALA A 216 -5.01 -17.10 -29.74
C ALA A 216 -4.30 -18.38 -30.20
N TRP A 217 -4.00 -19.32 -29.29
CA TRP A 217 -3.39 -20.62 -29.63
C TRP A 217 -4.36 -21.60 -30.27
N LEU A 218 -5.65 -21.46 -29.98
CA LEU A 218 -6.70 -22.24 -30.64
C LEU A 218 -7.05 -21.68 -32.02
N SER A 219 -6.66 -20.44 -32.32
CA SER A 219 -6.81 -19.86 -33.65
C SER A 219 -5.86 -20.51 -34.66
N GLU A 220 -6.35 -20.74 -35.88
CA GLU A 220 -5.57 -21.29 -36.98
C GLU A 220 -4.57 -20.26 -37.57
N ASP A 221 -4.80 -18.96 -37.30
CA ASP A 221 -3.99 -17.87 -37.83
C ASP A 221 -2.64 -17.71 -37.09
N ARG A 222 -1.55 -18.02 -37.79
CA ARG A 222 -0.16 -17.88 -37.27
C ARG A 222 0.19 -16.46 -36.85
N THR A 223 -0.40 -15.44 -37.49
CA THR A 223 -0.18 -14.03 -37.19
C THR A 223 -0.69 -13.66 -35.80
N VAL A 224 -1.85 -14.18 -35.42
CA VAL A 224 -2.47 -13.97 -34.10
C VAL A 224 -1.62 -14.64 -33.02
N ASN A 225 -1.14 -15.85 -33.26
CA ASN A 225 -0.27 -16.56 -32.32
C ASN A 225 1.06 -15.80 -32.09
N LEU A 226 1.71 -15.35 -33.17
CA LEU A 226 2.94 -14.56 -33.07
C LEU A 226 2.69 -13.22 -32.35
N GLY A 227 1.56 -12.56 -32.64
CA GLY A 227 1.14 -11.34 -31.95
C GLY A 227 0.91 -11.55 -30.45
N GLY A 228 0.25 -12.65 -30.07
CA GLY A 228 0.03 -13.01 -28.67
C GLY A 228 1.32 -13.30 -27.91
N ALA A 229 2.26 -14.02 -28.53
CA ALA A 229 3.58 -14.27 -27.96
C ALA A 229 4.39 -12.97 -27.78
N ALA A 230 4.37 -12.08 -28.78
CA ALA A 230 5.03 -10.78 -28.69
C ALA A 230 4.41 -9.90 -27.60
N LEU A 231 3.08 -9.93 -27.44
CA LEU A 231 2.37 -9.18 -26.41
C LEU A 231 2.76 -9.61 -24.99
N LEU A 232 3.04 -10.90 -24.75
CA LEU A 232 3.55 -11.40 -23.47
C LEU A 232 5.04 -11.15 -23.27
N ALA A 233 5.83 -11.12 -24.35
CA ALA A 233 7.26 -10.82 -24.26
C ALA A 233 7.50 -9.42 -23.67
N VAL A 234 6.65 -8.44 -23.97
CA VAL A 234 6.77 -7.07 -23.45
C VAL A 234 6.74 -7.01 -21.92
N PRO A 235 5.66 -7.40 -21.20
CA PRO A 235 5.62 -7.33 -19.74
C PRO A 235 6.69 -8.22 -19.07
N VAL A 236 7.00 -9.39 -19.64
CA VAL A 236 8.05 -10.26 -19.11
C VAL A 236 9.42 -9.58 -19.23
N SER A 237 9.73 -8.98 -20.38
CA SER A 237 10.99 -8.25 -20.57
C SER A 237 11.13 -7.04 -19.64
N LEU A 238 10.03 -6.32 -19.39
CA LEU A 238 10.01 -5.21 -18.43
C LEU A 238 10.24 -5.69 -16.99
N MET A 239 9.66 -6.83 -16.61
CA MET A 239 9.90 -7.44 -15.29
C MET A 239 11.36 -7.87 -15.12
N VAL A 240 11.95 -8.50 -16.13
CA VAL A 240 13.37 -8.85 -16.12
C VAL A 240 14.24 -7.60 -16.01
N PHE A 241 13.95 -6.57 -16.80
CA PHE A 241 14.68 -5.30 -16.76
C PHE A 241 14.59 -4.63 -15.39
N PHE A 242 13.41 -4.60 -14.78
CA PHE A 242 13.21 -4.07 -13.43
C PHE A 242 13.96 -4.89 -12.37
N ALA A 243 13.97 -6.21 -12.49
CA ALA A 243 14.75 -7.09 -11.61
C ALA A 243 16.26 -6.83 -11.74
N LEU A 244 16.76 -6.57 -12.95
CA LEU A 244 18.16 -6.21 -13.17
C LEU A 244 18.50 -4.85 -12.54
N ILE A 245 17.64 -3.83 -12.70
CA ILE A 245 17.85 -2.51 -12.08
C ILE A 245 17.85 -2.60 -10.55
N THR A 246 16.93 -3.37 -9.97
CA THR A 246 16.86 -3.51 -8.51
C THR A 246 18.04 -4.28 -7.95
N ARG A 247 18.56 -5.27 -8.70
CA ARG A 247 19.78 -5.99 -8.32
C ARG A 247 21.02 -5.09 -8.30
N GLY A 248 21.17 -4.20 -9.30
CA GLY A 248 22.31 -3.26 -9.34
C GLY A 248 22.38 -2.33 -8.12
N ARG A 249 21.23 -1.89 -7.58
CA ARG A 249 21.20 -1.07 -6.36
C ARG A 249 21.60 -1.83 -5.10
N ALA A 250 21.31 -3.12 -5.03
CA ALA A 250 21.65 -3.93 -3.85
C ALA A 250 23.17 -4.12 -3.70
N GLU A 251 23.90 -4.22 -4.82
CA GLU A 251 25.35 -4.42 -4.83
C GLU A 251 26.11 -3.15 -4.39
N SER A 252 25.61 -1.96 -4.76
CA SER A 252 26.26 -0.69 -4.39
C SER A 252 26.28 -0.43 -2.88
N THR A 253 25.25 -0.86 -2.16
CA THR A 253 25.19 -0.67 -0.70
C THR A 253 26.15 -1.61 0.04
N SER A 254 26.40 -2.81 -0.49
CA SER A 254 27.26 -3.79 0.19
C SER A 254 28.76 -3.44 0.13
N GLY A 255 29.19 -2.64 -0.83
CA GLY A 255 30.60 -2.27 -0.99
C GLY A 255 31.07 -1.14 -0.06
N SER A 256 30.18 -0.19 0.26
CA SER A 256 30.57 1.04 0.97
C SER A 256 30.90 0.84 2.46
N ASP A 257 30.36 -0.19 3.10
CA ASP A 257 30.54 -0.39 4.55
C ASP A 257 31.88 -1.05 4.88
N THR A 258 32.50 -1.76 3.93
CA THR A 258 33.78 -2.47 4.17
C THR A 258 34.97 -1.51 4.21
N ASP A 259 34.93 -0.42 3.45
CA ASP A 259 36.04 0.55 3.38
C ASP A 259 35.95 1.65 4.46
N ALA A 260 34.76 1.89 5.00
CA ALA A 260 34.54 2.86 6.08
C ALA A 260 35.05 2.33 7.44
N GLU A 261 35.00 1.01 7.66
CA GLU A 261 35.48 0.41 8.91
C GLU A 261 37.02 0.30 8.94
N ALA A 262 37.68 0.16 7.77
CA ALA A 262 39.14 0.10 7.67
C ALA A 262 39.83 1.47 7.87
N ASN A 263 39.10 2.58 7.72
CA ASN A 263 39.64 3.94 7.89
C ASN A 263 39.09 4.67 9.12
N ALA A 264 38.52 3.96 10.11
CA ALA A 264 38.17 4.56 11.38
C ALA A 264 39.44 5.16 12.03
N PRO A 265 39.59 6.49 12.09
CA PRO A 265 40.77 7.10 12.70
C PRO A 265 40.80 6.69 14.16
N THR A 266 41.94 6.13 14.59
CA THR A 266 42.24 5.86 15.99
C THR A 266 41.86 7.09 16.82
N THR A 267 40.81 6.93 17.62
CA THR A 267 40.24 7.97 18.47
C THR A 267 41.30 8.48 19.43
N LEU A 268 41.98 9.56 19.04
CA LEU A 268 42.70 10.43 19.94
C LEU A 268 41.68 11.09 20.86
N ALA A 269 41.99 11.07 22.15
CA ALA A 269 41.14 11.53 23.23
C ALA A 269 40.46 12.88 22.93
N PRO A 270 39.18 13.05 23.31
CA PRO A 270 38.45 14.28 23.05
C PRO A 270 39.19 15.46 23.71
N PRO A 271 39.45 16.55 22.98
CA PRO A 271 39.99 17.76 23.58
C PRO A 271 38.99 18.32 24.60
N PRO A 272 39.49 18.94 25.69
CA PRO A 272 38.66 19.48 26.76
C PRO A 272 37.68 20.51 26.22
N LEU A 273 36.45 20.39 26.72
CA LEU A 273 35.29 21.22 26.40
C LEU A 273 35.64 22.71 26.55
N GLN A 274 35.87 23.42 25.44
CA GLN A 274 35.96 24.87 25.43
C GLN A 274 34.54 25.44 25.42
N THR A 275 34.09 25.84 26.61
CA THR A 275 32.83 26.55 26.82
C THR A 275 32.94 27.90 26.13
N ASP A 276 32.28 28.07 24.98
CA ASP A 276 32.19 29.36 24.28
C ASP A 276 31.14 30.25 25.00
N PRO A 277 31.55 31.32 25.70
CA PRO A 277 30.65 32.16 26.46
C PRO A 277 29.83 33.13 25.58
N ASN A 278 30.02 33.13 24.25
CA ASN A 278 29.41 34.12 23.37
C ASN A 278 28.25 33.59 22.51
N ARG A 279 27.70 32.42 22.85
CA ARG A 279 26.55 31.85 22.15
C ARG A 279 25.27 32.62 22.51
N GLN A 280 25.01 33.70 21.77
CA GLN A 280 23.75 34.44 21.83
C GLN A 280 22.57 33.50 21.56
N ALA A 281 21.57 33.59 22.44
CA ALA A 281 20.34 32.82 22.35
C ALA A 281 19.64 33.07 21.00
N PRO A 282 19.08 32.02 20.36
CA PRO A 282 18.31 32.19 19.14
C PRO A 282 17.08 33.07 19.43
N VAL A 283 16.97 34.16 18.68
CA VAL A 283 15.79 35.04 18.68
C VAL A 283 14.59 34.22 18.19
N VAL A 284 13.69 33.93 19.13
CA VAL A 284 12.40 33.28 18.84
C VAL A 284 11.53 34.31 18.12
N ILE A 285 11.49 34.24 16.79
CA ILE A 285 10.53 35.00 15.98
C ILE A 285 9.17 34.31 16.14
N ALA A 286 8.33 34.88 17.00
CA ALA A 286 6.94 34.49 17.15
C ALA A 286 6.19 34.81 15.85
N ASN A 287 6.01 33.81 15.00
CA ASN A 287 5.12 33.92 13.85
C ASN A 287 3.67 33.96 14.35
N THR A 288 3.14 35.17 14.51
CA THR A 288 1.71 35.43 14.69
C THR A 288 0.93 34.91 13.48
N LEU A 289 0.17 33.84 13.69
CA LEU A 289 -0.75 33.27 12.71
C LEU A 289 -1.87 34.28 12.39
N PRO A 290 -2.16 34.58 11.12
CA PRO A 290 -3.29 35.45 10.78
C PRO A 290 -4.64 34.76 11.08
N PRO A 291 -5.68 35.52 11.45
CA PRO A 291 -6.97 34.98 11.84
C PRO A 291 -7.66 34.26 10.67
N THR A 292 -8.09 33.03 10.92
CA THR A 292 -8.91 32.21 10.03
C THR A 292 -10.22 32.92 9.70
N VAL A 293 -10.37 33.36 8.45
CA VAL A 293 -11.63 33.93 7.94
C VAL A 293 -12.59 32.77 7.64
N THR A 294 -13.53 32.54 8.55
CA THR A 294 -14.66 31.63 8.34
C THR A 294 -15.64 32.28 7.35
N ARG A 295 -15.55 31.94 6.07
CA ARG A 295 -16.59 32.27 5.09
C ARG A 295 -17.79 31.35 5.29
N SER A 296 -18.85 31.89 5.88
CA SER A 296 -20.18 31.30 5.84
C SER A 296 -20.73 31.42 4.42
N PHE A 297 -20.86 30.28 3.73
CA PHE A 297 -21.67 30.19 2.52
C PHE A 297 -23.12 30.00 2.94
N THR A 298 -23.93 31.03 2.72
CA THR A 298 -25.39 30.94 2.74
C THR A 298 -25.81 30.52 1.33
N VAL A 299 -26.55 29.42 1.24
CA VAL A 299 -27.25 28.97 0.03
C VAL A 299 -28.73 29.22 0.24
#